data_AF-A0A6P5NP67-F1
#
_entry.id   AF-A0A6P5NP67-F1
#
_cell.length_a   1.000
_cell.length_b   1.000
_cell.length_c   1.000
_cell.angle_alpha   90.00
_cell.angle_beta   90.00
_cell.angle_gamma   90.00
#
_symmetry.space_group_name_H-M   'P 1'
#
loop_
_entity.id
_entity.type
_entity.pdbx_description
1 polymer ?
#
loop_
_entity_poly.entity_id
_entity_poly.type
_entity_poly.pdbx_seq_one_letter_code
_entity_poly.pdbx_strand_id
1 'polypeptide(L)'
;MRVAEAGETVLVGLPPFNAEHPQTIFDNILNRKIPWPAVPEEMSPEAQDLIDRLLTEDPNQRLGARGASEVKEHVFFKDINWDTLAR
;
A
#
# COMPACT_ATOMS: atom_id res chain seq x y z
N MET A 1 -11.05 16.42 18.53
CA MET A 1 -11.41 16.43 17.10
C MET A 1 -10.75 15.23 16.47
N ARG A 2 -11.50 14.11 16.36
CA ARG A 2 -11.03 12.88 15.71
C ARG A 2 -11.26 13.06 14.22
N VAL A 3 -10.20 13.18 13.44
CA VAL A 3 -10.29 13.23 11.98
C VAL A 3 -9.20 12.34 11.43
N ALA A 4 -9.51 11.05 11.30
CA ALA A 4 -8.86 10.09 10.40
C ALA A 4 -9.63 8.75 10.48
N GLU A 5 -10.83 8.69 9.90
CA GLU A 5 -11.53 7.41 9.65
C GLU A 5 -11.37 6.95 8.19
N ALA A 6 -10.32 7.38 7.51
CA ALA A 6 -10.02 6.94 6.15
C ALA A 6 -8.54 6.58 6.04
N GLY A 7 -8.22 5.29 6.11
CA GLY A 7 -6.89 4.82 5.68
C GLY A 7 -6.23 3.75 6.52
N GLU A 8 -6.90 3.00 7.37
CA GLU A 8 -6.31 1.79 7.95
C GLU A 8 -5.90 0.86 6.79
N THR A 9 -4.60 0.51 6.67
CA THR A 9 -4.21 -0.49 5.68
C THR A 9 -4.77 -1.83 6.11
N VAL A 10 -5.44 -2.53 5.18
CA VAL A 10 -6.09 -3.84 5.42
C VAL A 10 -5.12 -4.87 6.03
N LEU A 11 -3.81 -4.67 5.86
CA LEU A 11 -2.77 -5.57 6.32
C LEU A 11 -2.34 -5.35 7.78
N VAL A 12 -2.30 -4.11 8.26
CA VAL A 12 -1.76 -3.79 9.60
C VAL A 12 -2.64 -2.87 10.45
N GLY A 13 -3.82 -2.48 9.96
CA GLY A 13 -4.79 -1.68 10.72
C GLY A 13 -4.39 -0.23 10.98
N LEU A 14 -3.30 0.25 10.39
CA LEU A 14 -2.81 1.63 10.54
C LEU A 14 -2.56 2.28 9.17
N PRO A 15 -2.78 3.60 9.02
CA PRO A 15 -2.42 4.29 7.80
C PRO A 15 -0.90 4.34 7.61
N PRO A 16 -0.40 4.21 6.36
CA PRO A 16 1.03 4.16 6.06
C PRO A 16 1.72 5.50 6.34
N PHE A 17 0.96 6.59 6.44
CA PHE A 17 1.43 7.89 6.86
C PHE A 17 0.59 8.36 8.04
N ASN A 18 1.10 8.14 9.26
CA ASN A 18 0.47 8.57 10.50
C ASN A 18 1.48 9.36 11.33
N ALA A 19 1.07 10.51 11.84
CA ALA A 19 1.87 11.34 12.72
C ALA A 19 0.98 12.27 13.56
N GLU A 20 1.52 12.78 14.67
CA GLU A 20 0.79 13.68 15.58
C GLU A 20 0.38 15.01 14.92
N HIS A 21 1.19 15.51 13.98
CA HIS A 21 0.97 16.79 13.32
C HIS A 21 0.74 16.63 11.81
N PRO A 22 -0.23 17.37 11.21
CA PRO A 22 -0.50 17.29 9.78
C PRO A 22 0.70 17.57 8.89
N GLN A 23 1.57 18.51 9.29
CA GLN A 23 2.80 18.83 8.56
C GLN A 23 3.71 17.60 8.42
N THR A 24 3.88 16.84 9.51
CA THR A 24 4.64 15.59 9.48
C THR A 24 3.99 14.53 8.60
N ILE A 25 2.66 14.46 8.56
CA ILE A 25 1.95 13.57 7.63
C ILE A 25 2.26 13.96 6.18
N PHE A 26 2.15 15.24 5.82
CA PHE A 26 2.48 15.72 4.48
C PHE A 26 3.95 15.46 4.12
N ASP A 27 4.87 15.75 5.03
CA ASP A 27 6.30 15.47 4.82
C ASP A 27 6.54 13.97 4.61
N ASN A 28 5.88 13.10 5.36
CA ASN A 28 6.02 11.66 5.21
C ASN A 28 5.44 11.17 3.87
N ILE A 29 4.32 11.73 3.42
CA ILE A 29 3.72 11.44 2.10
C ILE A 29 4.69 11.88 0.99
N LEU A 30 5.17 13.13 1.04
CA LEU A 30 6.05 13.71 0.02
C LEU A 30 7.41 13.03 -0.06
N ASN A 31 7.90 12.47 1.06
CA ASN A 31 9.20 11.80 1.13
C ASN A 31 9.09 10.27 1.24
N ARG A 32 7.89 9.69 1.05
CA ARG A 32 7.62 8.24 1.19
C ARG A 32 8.17 7.60 2.46
N LYS A 33 8.09 8.31 3.59
CA LYS A 33 8.52 7.77 4.90
C LYS A 33 7.43 6.89 5.48
N ILE A 34 7.40 5.64 5.06
CA ILE A 34 6.48 4.61 5.56
C ILE A 34 7.15 3.90 6.74
N PRO A 35 6.54 3.89 7.94
CA PRO A 35 7.04 3.13 9.08
C PRO A 35 6.67 1.66 8.86
N TRP A 36 7.43 0.98 8.01
CA TRP A 36 7.21 -0.45 7.74
C TRP A 36 7.30 -1.25 9.06
N PRO A 37 6.36 -2.17 9.31
CA PRO A 37 6.47 -3.07 10.44
C PRO A 37 7.74 -3.92 10.32
N ALA A 38 8.24 -4.41 11.45
CA ALA A 38 9.36 -5.34 11.44
C ALA A 38 8.91 -6.68 10.82
N VAL A 39 9.32 -6.92 9.58
CA VAL A 39 9.15 -8.22 8.89
C VAL A 39 9.85 -9.32 9.73
N PRO A 40 9.26 -10.52 9.93
CA PRO A 40 8.16 -11.13 9.19
C PRO A 40 6.86 -11.43 9.98
N GLU A 41 6.73 -11.02 11.25
CA GLU A 41 5.56 -11.41 12.07
C GLU A 41 4.27 -10.66 11.69
N GLU A 42 4.38 -9.47 11.12
CA GLU A 42 3.23 -8.58 10.86
C GLU A 42 2.92 -8.36 9.37
N MET A 43 3.89 -8.56 8.47
CA MET A 43 3.74 -8.33 7.03
C MET A 43 4.70 -9.21 6.23
N SER A 44 4.20 -9.83 5.15
CA SER A 44 5.05 -10.59 4.23
C SER A 44 5.84 -9.65 3.30
N PRO A 45 7.03 -10.06 2.82
CA PRO A 45 7.80 -9.27 1.87
C PRO A 45 7.02 -8.92 0.58
N GLU A 46 6.17 -9.83 0.10
CA GLU A 46 5.34 -9.63 -1.09
C GLU A 46 4.26 -8.57 -0.86
N ALA A 47 3.70 -8.52 0.35
CA ALA A 47 2.71 -7.51 0.73
C ALA A 47 3.35 -6.12 0.82
N GLN A 48 4.56 -6.05 1.39
CA GLN A 48 5.35 -4.82 1.45
C GLN A 48 5.71 -4.31 0.05
N ASP A 49 6.22 -5.18 -0.84
CA ASP A 49 6.55 -4.83 -2.23
C ASP A 49 5.31 -4.34 -3.00
N LEU A 50 4.16 -4.99 -2.82
CA LEU A 50 2.91 -4.56 -3.43
C LEU A 50 2.54 -3.13 -3.02
N ILE A 51 2.53 -2.84 -1.71
CA ILE A 51 2.19 -1.51 -1.19
C ILE A 51 3.19 -0.47 -1.69
N ASP A 52 4.49 -0.77 -1.65
CA ASP A 52 5.53 0.18 -2.08
C ASP A 52 5.37 0.56 -3.56
N ARG A 53 5.07 -0.42 -4.43
CA ARG A 53 4.87 -0.14 -5.86
C ARG A 53 3.57 0.62 -6.14
N LEU A 54 2.51 0.38 -5.36
CA LEU A 54 1.26 1.14 -5.44
C LEU A 54 1.41 2.59 -4.96
N LEU A 55 2.32 2.84 -4.01
CA LEU A 55 2.62 4.17 -3.48
C LEU A 55 3.73 4.89 -4.26
N THR A 56 4.05 4.43 -5.47
CA THR A 56 5.00 5.11 -6.35
C THR A 56 4.56 6.54 -6.65
N GLU A 57 5.47 7.49 -6.40
CA GLU A 57 5.26 8.93 -6.59
C GLU A 57 4.88 9.27 -8.02
N ASP A 58 5.69 8.86 -9.01
CA ASP A 58 5.40 9.06 -10.42
C ASP A 58 4.18 8.22 -10.83
N PRO A 59 3.04 8.86 -11.17
CA PRO A 59 1.83 8.14 -11.56
C PRO A 59 2.02 7.24 -12.79
N ASN A 60 3.01 7.52 -13.65
CA ASN A 60 3.27 6.72 -14.85
C ASN A 60 4.10 5.46 -14.57
N GLN A 61 4.83 5.44 -13.45
CA GLN A 61 5.62 4.29 -12.99
C GLN A 61 4.87 3.48 -11.93
N ARG A 62 3.78 4.01 -11.39
CA ARG A 62 2.96 3.36 -10.37
C ARG A 62 2.39 2.04 -10.88
N LEU A 63 2.40 1.03 -10.01
CA LEU A 63 1.77 -0.24 -10.33
C LEU A 63 0.28 -0.02 -10.66
N GLY A 64 -0.16 -0.51 -11.81
CA GLY A 64 -1.51 -0.28 -12.31
C GLY A 64 -1.63 0.92 -13.26
N ALA A 65 -0.56 1.68 -13.50
CA ALA A 65 -0.54 2.79 -14.46
C ALA A 65 -0.89 2.32 -15.88
N ARG A 66 -0.54 1.07 -16.24
CA ARG A 66 -0.90 0.47 -17.54
C ARG A 66 -2.13 -0.44 -17.47
N GLY A 67 -2.86 -0.40 -16.36
CA GLY A 67 -4.12 -1.12 -16.15
C GLY A 67 -4.05 -2.17 -15.05
N ALA A 68 -5.23 -2.73 -14.73
CA ALA A 68 -5.40 -3.63 -13.60
C ALA A 68 -4.61 -4.94 -13.71
N SER A 69 -4.23 -5.38 -14.91
CA SER A 69 -3.45 -6.61 -15.12
C SER A 69 -2.13 -6.60 -14.35
N GLU A 70 -1.46 -5.45 -14.27
CA GLU A 70 -0.18 -5.34 -13.55
C GLU A 70 -0.32 -5.64 -12.05
N VAL A 71 -1.43 -5.19 -11.46
CA VAL A 71 -1.75 -5.46 -10.07
C VAL A 71 -2.07 -6.94 -9.89
N LYS A 72 -2.86 -7.52 -10.80
CA LYS A 72 -3.28 -8.93 -10.75
C LYS A 72 -2.12 -9.92 -10.92
N GLU A 73 -1.11 -9.55 -11.69
CA GLU A 73 0.10 -10.35 -11.95
C GLU A 73 1.16 -10.25 -10.84
N HIS A 74 0.97 -9.37 -9.85
CA HIS A 74 1.91 -9.22 -8.74
C HIS A 74 2.02 -10.52 -7.92
N VAL A 75 3.22 -10.84 -7.44
CA VAL A 75 3.51 -12.08 -6.70
C VAL A 75 2.66 -12.26 -5.43
N PHE A 76 2.22 -11.15 -4.83
CA PHE A 76 1.26 -11.16 -3.71
C PHE A 76 -0.06 -11.89 -4.06
N PHE A 77 -0.48 -11.85 -5.32
CA PHE A 77 -1.71 -12.49 -5.80
C PHE A 77 -1.45 -13.78 -6.61
N LYS A 78 -0.25 -14.38 -6.53
CA LYS A 78 0.12 -15.56 -7.33
C LYS A 78 -0.84 -16.75 -7.19
N ASP A 79 -1.50 -16.88 -6.04
CA ASP A 79 -2.41 -17.98 -5.71
C ASP A 79 -3.89 -17.64 -5.98
N ILE A 80 -4.18 -16.47 -6.55
CA ILE A 80 -5.53 -16.02 -6.88
C ILE A 80 -5.90 -16.39 -8.32
N ASN A 81 -6.99 -17.15 -8.47
CA ASN A 81 -7.61 -17.36 -9.77
C ASN A 81 -8.66 -16.28 -10.05
N TRP A 82 -8.24 -15.25 -10.79
CA TRP A 82 -9.09 -14.10 -11.12
C TRP A 82 -10.33 -14.45 -11.95
N ASP A 83 -10.29 -15.50 -12.77
CA ASP A 83 -11.44 -15.93 -13.59
C ASP A 83 -12.57 -16.52 -12.75
N THR A 84 -12.26 -17.02 -11.55
CA THR A 84 -13.26 -17.54 -10.61
C THR A 84 -13.91 -16.48 -9.73
N LEU A 85 -13.35 -15.27 -9.73
CA LEU A 85 -13.79 -14.15 -8.89
C LEU A 85 -14.69 -13.16 -9.64
N ALA A 86 -14.60 -13.12 -10.97
CA ALA A 86 -15.50 -12.30 -11.78
C ALA A 86 -16.91 -12.90 -11.80
N ARG A 87 -17.84 -12.30 -11.03
CA ARG A 87 -19.28 -12.50 -11.18
C ARG A 87 -19.89 -11.38 -12.00
#